data_AF-A0A3P8Z5W7-F1
#
_entry.id   AF-A0A3P8Z5W7-F1
#
_cell.length_a   1.000
_cell.length_b   1.000
_cell.length_c   1.000
_cell.angle_alpha   90.00
_cell.angle_beta   90.00
_cell.angle_gamma   90.00
#
_symmetry.space_group_name_H-M   'P 1'
#
loop_
_entity.id
_entity.type
_entity.pdbx_description
1 polymer ?
#
loop_
_entity_poly.entity_id
_entity_poly.type
_entity_poly.pdbx_seq_one_letter_code
_entity_poly.pdbx_strand_id
1 'polypeptide(L)'
;MHSGLSLTLLSVAILTVPIPAQPVPETFTLTVPDGLISSQSGSSVSLLCQVSPIFNIKPFEVQWYRSDDVNKPTLLYMDHKIQEALMDPRFRGRVSLTGGLERGNASLRLERVTLEDSGEFVCYIASNKWYEKAHVVLAVSGDSKGFTVTQVLLVVLPVFLVIIICALCFIVFKRKGFKCSSLHTSRKHTGAENTVQMSTKQTASDEEDNLKDWLLGKRFRAEHITMDKETASTAISVTHHGKRVNYIKAKDTVDHQSYHVLGNKGFDSGQHYWKVKVNEYANKEKLAWYLGVTRENAKCPLT
;
A
#
# COMPACT_ATOMS: atom_id res chain seq x y z
N MET A 1 -63.52 61.77 32.32
CA MET A 1 -62.05 61.64 32.40
C MET A 1 -61.69 60.33 31.71
N HIS A 2 -61.24 60.39 30.45
CA HIS A 2 -60.60 59.23 29.81
C HIS A 2 -59.35 59.74 29.09
N SER A 3 -58.21 59.56 29.75
CA SER A 3 -56.87 59.83 29.26
C SER A 3 -56.48 58.72 28.29
N GLY A 4 -56.55 59.01 26.98
CA GLY A 4 -56.02 58.15 25.93
C GLY A 4 -54.51 58.29 25.86
N LEU A 5 -53.77 57.29 26.33
CA LEU A 5 -52.34 57.12 26.08
C LEU A 5 -52.13 56.74 24.61
N SER A 6 -51.58 57.67 23.82
CA SER A 6 -51.13 57.40 22.46
C SER A 6 -49.74 56.78 22.49
N LEU A 7 -49.65 55.48 22.24
CA LEU A 7 -48.40 54.74 22.07
C LEU A 7 -48.01 54.78 20.60
N THR A 8 -47.08 55.68 20.24
CA THR A 8 -46.49 55.71 18.90
C THR A 8 -45.40 54.63 18.80
N LEU A 9 -45.67 53.57 18.04
CA LEU A 9 -44.70 52.55 17.65
C LEU A 9 -43.69 53.15 16.66
N LEU A 10 -42.44 53.37 17.09
CA LEU A 10 -41.32 53.67 16.20
C LEU A 10 -40.88 52.38 15.50
N SER A 11 -41.29 52.18 14.25
CA SER A 11 -40.80 51.09 13.41
C SER A 11 -39.37 51.39 12.95
N VAL A 12 -38.38 50.73 13.55
CA VAL A 12 -37.00 50.76 13.06
C VAL A 12 -36.92 49.86 11.83
N ALA A 13 -36.81 50.46 10.64
CA ALA A 13 -36.56 49.73 9.40
C ALA A 13 -35.10 49.27 9.37
N ILE A 14 -34.86 47.97 9.53
CA ILE A 14 -33.52 47.39 9.39
C ILE A 14 -33.20 47.31 7.89
N LEU A 15 -32.39 48.24 7.39
CA LEU A 15 -31.84 48.18 6.04
C LEU A 15 -30.75 47.10 5.98
N THR A 16 -31.12 45.88 5.57
CA THR A 16 -30.14 44.83 5.27
C THR A 16 -29.51 45.12 3.91
N VAL A 17 -28.29 45.64 3.91
CA VAL A 17 -27.49 45.76 2.68
C VAL A 17 -27.08 44.35 2.23
N PRO A 18 -27.39 43.92 0.99
CA PRO A 18 -26.91 42.63 0.50
C PRO A 18 -25.38 42.66 0.46
N ILE A 19 -24.73 41.78 1.23
CA ILE A 19 -23.29 41.62 1.20
C ILE A 19 -22.91 41.09 -0.19
N PRO A 20 -22.06 41.78 -0.96
CA PRO A 20 -21.58 41.25 -2.23
C PRO A 20 -20.86 39.92 -1.98
N ALA A 21 -21.31 38.86 -2.65
CA ALA A 21 -20.66 37.57 -2.59
C ALA A 21 -19.18 37.72 -2.98
N GLN A 22 -18.27 37.19 -2.15
CA GLN A 22 -16.85 37.26 -2.44
C GLN A 22 -16.57 36.58 -3.79
N PRO A 23 -15.77 37.22 -4.68
CA PRO A 23 -15.45 36.64 -5.98
C PRO A 23 -14.62 35.37 -5.77
N VAL A 24 -15.12 34.25 -6.29
CA VAL A 24 -14.39 32.98 -6.33
C VAL A 24 -13.24 33.11 -7.34
N PRO A 25 -12.01 32.74 -6.98
CA PRO A 25 -10.88 32.83 -7.90
C PRO A 25 -11.05 31.89 -9.09
N GLU A 26 -10.56 32.31 -10.26
CA GLU A 26 -10.64 31.48 -11.49
C GLU A 26 -9.76 30.24 -11.40
N THR A 27 -8.61 30.35 -10.74
CA THR A 27 -7.66 29.26 -10.50
C THR A 27 -7.19 29.28 -9.05
N PHE A 28 -6.77 28.12 -8.54
CA PHE A 28 -6.26 27.96 -7.18
C PHE A 28 -5.25 26.82 -7.13
N THR A 29 -4.41 26.80 -6.09
CA THR A 29 -3.49 25.69 -5.81
C THR A 29 -3.88 24.98 -4.52
N LEU A 30 -3.34 23.79 -4.29
CA LEU A 30 -3.52 23.03 -3.05
C LEU A 30 -2.23 23.02 -2.24
N THR A 31 -2.37 23.40 -0.96
CA THR A 31 -1.31 23.36 0.03
C THR A 31 -1.48 22.10 0.88
N VAL A 32 -0.46 21.26 0.87
CA VAL A 32 -0.33 20.05 1.69
C VAL A 32 1.00 20.09 2.44
N PRO A 33 1.12 19.41 3.60
CA PRO A 33 2.39 19.32 4.32
C PRO A 33 3.44 18.62 3.47
N ASP A 34 4.67 19.14 3.50
CA ASP A 34 5.79 18.46 2.87
C ASP A 34 6.16 17.19 3.66
N GLY A 35 6.29 16.07 2.95
CA GLY A 35 6.80 14.82 3.50
C GLY A 35 5.73 13.82 3.95
N LEU A 36 6.17 12.87 4.77
CA LEU A 36 5.41 11.69 5.15
C LEU A 36 4.59 11.95 6.42
N ILE A 37 3.29 11.62 6.39
CA ILE A 37 2.45 11.58 7.58
C ILE A 37 2.57 10.18 8.20
N SER A 38 3.00 10.11 9.45
CA SER A 38 3.13 8.85 10.19
C SER A 38 1.95 8.65 11.13
N SER A 39 1.40 7.43 11.16
CA SER A 39 0.30 7.05 12.05
C SER A 39 0.51 5.64 12.61
N GLN A 40 -0.22 5.30 13.68
CA GLN A 40 -0.21 3.97 14.27
C GLN A 40 -1.49 3.21 13.88
N SER A 41 -1.38 1.90 13.70
CA SER A 41 -2.54 1.04 13.49
C SER A 41 -3.56 1.19 14.63
N GLY A 42 -4.85 1.26 14.29
CA GLY A 42 -5.96 1.50 15.20
C GLY A 42 -6.20 2.96 15.58
N SER A 43 -5.29 3.88 15.26
CA SER A 43 -5.43 5.31 15.59
C SER A 43 -6.29 6.07 14.57
N SER A 44 -6.36 7.40 14.71
CA SER A 44 -6.97 8.30 13.73
C SER A 44 -5.94 9.32 13.24
N VAL A 45 -5.98 9.66 11.95
CA VAL A 45 -5.06 10.58 11.30
C VAL A 45 -5.81 11.57 10.41
N SER A 46 -5.28 12.78 10.27
CA SER A 46 -5.80 13.79 9.34
C SER A 46 -4.82 14.02 8.20
N LEU A 47 -5.25 13.77 6.96
CA LEU A 47 -4.53 14.10 5.74
C LEU A 47 -4.90 15.53 5.34
N LEU A 48 -3.94 16.44 5.46
CA LEU A 48 -4.19 17.87 5.31
C LEU A 48 -4.25 18.28 3.82
N CYS A 49 -5.25 19.08 3.47
CA CYS A 49 -5.39 19.68 2.13
C CYS A 49 -6.17 21.00 2.23
N GLN A 50 -5.54 22.09 1.79
CA GLN A 50 -6.05 23.46 1.92
C GLN A 50 -5.89 24.20 0.59
N VAL A 51 -6.90 24.95 0.15
CA VAL A 51 -6.74 25.82 -1.04
C VAL A 51 -5.91 27.07 -0.72
N SER A 52 -5.13 27.50 -1.71
CA SER A 52 -4.42 28.77 -1.73
C SER A 52 -4.78 29.53 -3.03
N PRO A 53 -5.31 30.77 -2.95
CA PRO A 53 -5.67 31.51 -1.73
C PRO A 53 -6.83 30.84 -0.97
N ILE A 54 -7.11 31.29 0.25
CA ILE A 54 -8.23 30.79 1.07
C ILE A 54 -9.56 31.39 0.57
N PHE A 55 -10.50 30.54 0.18
CA PHE A 55 -11.87 30.93 -0.21
C PHE A 55 -12.87 29.79 0.07
N ASN A 56 -14.15 30.06 -0.13
CA ASN A 56 -15.21 29.09 0.07
C ASN A 56 -15.24 28.03 -1.05
N ILE A 57 -14.94 26.77 -0.70
CA ILE A 57 -15.00 25.61 -1.60
C ILE A 57 -16.19 24.69 -1.32
N LYS A 58 -17.13 25.08 -0.45
CA LYS A 58 -18.34 24.30 -0.21
C LYS A 58 -19.18 23.98 -1.47
N PRO A 59 -19.27 24.86 -2.49
CA PRO A 59 -19.98 24.53 -3.71
C PRO A 59 -19.17 23.64 -4.68
N PHE A 60 -17.93 23.27 -4.35
CA PHE A 60 -17.03 22.54 -5.24
C PHE A 60 -17.10 21.03 -4.98
N GLU A 61 -16.68 20.26 -5.98
CA GLU A 61 -16.42 18.83 -5.81
C GLU A 61 -15.09 18.66 -5.05
N VAL A 62 -15.13 17.82 -4.01
CA VAL A 62 -13.93 17.43 -3.25
C VAL A 62 -13.85 15.91 -3.25
N GLN A 63 -12.75 15.40 -3.78
CA GLN A 63 -12.49 13.97 -3.87
C GLN A 63 -11.17 13.64 -3.19
N TRP A 64 -11.18 12.58 -2.40
CA TRP A 64 -9.98 11.89 -1.97
C TRP A 64 -9.96 10.50 -2.59
N TYR A 65 -8.84 10.10 -3.16
CA TYR A 65 -8.65 8.76 -3.71
C TYR A 65 -7.21 8.30 -3.50
N ARG A 66 -6.95 7.00 -3.63
CA ARG A 66 -5.58 6.48 -3.57
C ARG A 66 -4.95 6.52 -4.96
N SER A 67 -3.67 6.83 -5.05
CA SER A 67 -2.96 6.86 -6.34
C SER A 67 -2.93 5.51 -7.06
N ASP A 68 -3.09 4.41 -6.33
CA ASP A 68 -3.15 3.04 -6.86
C ASP A 68 -4.57 2.60 -7.30
N ASP A 69 -5.63 3.29 -6.89
CA ASP A 69 -7.02 3.04 -7.30
C ASP A 69 -7.81 4.34 -7.43
N VAL A 70 -7.75 4.94 -8.64
CA VAL A 70 -8.44 6.20 -8.96
C VAL A 70 -9.93 6.02 -9.23
N ASN A 71 -10.39 4.80 -9.50
CA ASN A 71 -11.77 4.53 -9.92
C ASN A 71 -12.74 4.48 -8.74
N LYS A 72 -12.22 4.28 -7.52
CA LYS A 72 -13.00 4.16 -6.29
C LYS A 72 -12.50 5.18 -5.26
N PRO A 73 -13.15 6.34 -5.14
CA PRO A 73 -12.71 7.35 -4.20
C PRO A 73 -12.77 6.86 -2.76
N THR A 74 -11.74 7.21 -1.98
CA THR A 74 -11.73 7.11 -0.52
C THR A 74 -12.86 7.95 0.08
N LEU A 75 -13.06 9.18 -0.41
CA LEU A 75 -14.16 10.07 -0.05
C LEU A 75 -14.58 10.90 -1.27
N LEU A 76 -15.89 11.08 -1.46
CA LEU A 76 -16.45 11.94 -2.50
C LEU A 76 -17.48 12.87 -1.89
N TYR A 77 -17.24 14.18 -1.99
CA TYR A 77 -18.18 15.24 -1.64
C TYR A 77 -18.61 15.96 -2.91
N MET A 78 -19.90 15.89 -3.22
CA MET A 78 -20.54 16.53 -4.36
C MET A 78 -21.99 16.88 -4.01
N ASP A 79 -22.55 17.91 -4.62
CA ASP A 79 -23.92 18.37 -4.36
C ASP A 79 -24.18 18.64 -2.87
N HIS A 80 -23.20 19.24 -2.19
CA HIS A 80 -23.26 19.60 -0.77
C HIS A 80 -23.39 18.42 0.20
N LYS A 81 -23.06 17.19 -0.24
CA LYS A 81 -23.13 15.99 0.60
C LYS A 81 -22.02 15.00 0.26
N ILE A 82 -21.74 14.10 1.20
CA ILE A 82 -20.84 12.96 0.97
C ILE A 82 -21.62 11.86 0.24
N GLN A 83 -21.04 11.33 -0.84
CA GLN A 83 -21.66 10.33 -1.73
C GLN A 83 -21.18 8.91 -1.36
N GLU A 84 -21.62 8.40 -0.21
CA GLU A 84 -21.13 7.12 0.35
C GLU A 84 -21.25 5.91 -0.58
N ALA A 85 -22.29 5.88 -1.42
CA ALA A 85 -22.54 4.76 -2.34
C ALA A 85 -21.42 4.56 -3.38
N LEU A 86 -20.73 5.65 -3.75
CA LEU A 86 -19.67 5.67 -4.77
C LEU A 86 -18.27 5.46 -4.19
N MET A 87 -18.14 5.53 -2.85
CA MET A 87 -16.85 5.39 -2.18
C MET A 87 -16.37 3.93 -2.13
N ASP A 88 -15.06 3.76 -2.05
CA ASP A 88 -14.43 2.47 -1.78
C ASP A 88 -14.97 1.87 -0.45
N PRO A 89 -15.54 0.66 -0.48
CA PRO A 89 -16.03 -0.03 0.72
C PRO A 89 -15.05 -0.10 1.89
N ARG A 90 -13.74 -0.13 1.62
CA ARG A 90 -12.69 -0.16 2.66
C ARG A 90 -12.69 1.09 3.54
N PHE A 91 -13.15 2.22 3.03
CA PHE A 91 -13.09 3.52 3.73
C PHE A 91 -14.45 3.99 4.25
N ARG A 92 -15.55 3.35 3.85
CA ARG A 92 -16.90 3.69 4.33
C ARG A 92 -16.98 3.59 5.86
N GLY A 93 -17.55 4.63 6.49
CA GLY A 93 -17.65 4.72 7.94
C GLY A 93 -16.30 4.83 8.69
N ARG A 94 -15.21 5.11 7.97
CA ARG A 94 -13.88 5.43 8.54
C ARG A 94 -13.40 6.82 8.18
N VAL A 95 -14.00 7.48 7.19
CA VAL A 95 -13.54 8.77 6.69
C VAL A 95 -14.57 9.87 6.84
N SER A 96 -14.09 11.09 7.09
CA SER A 96 -14.88 12.31 7.11
C SER A 96 -14.03 13.50 6.67
N LEU A 97 -14.66 14.58 6.21
CA LEU A 97 -13.98 15.86 6.08
C LEU A 97 -13.84 16.49 7.47
N THR A 98 -12.68 17.07 7.78
CA THR A 98 -12.47 17.79 9.06
C THR A 98 -13.38 19.02 9.22
N GLY A 99 -14.07 19.40 8.14
CA GLY A 99 -14.86 20.63 8.05
C GLY A 99 -14.00 21.84 7.69
N GLY A 100 -14.68 22.98 7.53
CA GLY A 100 -14.03 24.23 7.12
C GLY A 100 -13.95 24.44 5.62
N LEU A 101 -14.81 23.79 4.82
CA LEU A 101 -14.96 24.05 3.38
C LEU A 101 -15.24 25.53 3.06
N GLU A 102 -15.99 26.22 3.94
CA GLU A 102 -16.23 27.68 3.84
C GLU A 102 -14.92 28.50 3.89
N ARG A 103 -13.85 27.91 4.43
CA ARG A 103 -12.50 28.47 4.56
C ARG A 103 -11.47 27.64 3.81
N GLY A 104 -11.87 26.92 2.76
CA GLY A 104 -10.92 26.26 1.89
C GLY A 104 -10.30 24.95 2.41
N ASN A 105 -10.79 24.42 3.54
CA ASN A 105 -10.23 23.21 4.15
C ASN A 105 -10.94 21.95 3.68
N ALA A 106 -10.22 21.14 2.92
CA ALA A 106 -10.65 19.86 2.36
C ALA A 106 -9.95 18.66 3.04
N SER A 107 -9.37 18.84 4.22
CA SER A 107 -8.61 17.80 4.90
C SER A 107 -9.49 16.58 5.25
N LEU A 108 -8.93 15.40 5.02
CA LEU A 108 -9.57 14.11 5.27
C LEU A 108 -9.19 13.60 6.65
N ARG A 109 -10.16 13.28 7.50
CA ARG A 109 -9.92 12.51 8.73
C ARG A 109 -10.22 11.04 8.46
N LEU A 110 -9.22 10.19 8.68
CA LEU A 110 -9.31 8.73 8.62
C LEU A 110 -9.21 8.14 10.03
N GLU A 111 -10.20 7.35 10.41
CA GLU A 111 -10.30 6.68 11.70
C GLU A 111 -10.05 5.17 11.55
N ARG A 112 -9.59 4.53 12.64
CA ARG A 112 -9.27 3.10 12.66
C ARG A 112 -8.32 2.73 11.53
N VAL A 113 -7.19 3.44 11.47
CA VAL A 113 -6.13 3.28 10.46
C VAL A 113 -5.59 1.86 10.51
N THR A 114 -5.39 1.21 9.37
CA THR A 114 -4.80 -0.14 9.24
C THR A 114 -3.46 -0.07 8.52
N LEU A 115 -2.65 -1.14 8.59
CA LEU A 115 -1.38 -1.21 7.85
C LEU A 115 -1.59 -1.05 6.33
N GLU A 116 -2.69 -1.60 5.80
CA GLU A 116 -3.08 -1.51 4.39
C GLU A 116 -3.44 -0.09 3.94
N ASP A 117 -3.81 0.79 4.88
CA ASP A 117 -4.10 2.19 4.57
C ASP A 117 -2.82 2.96 4.21
N SER A 118 -1.62 2.39 4.42
CA SER A 118 -0.36 2.99 3.98
C SER A 118 -0.33 3.18 2.46
N GLY A 119 0.16 4.34 2.02
CA GLY A 119 0.24 4.67 0.60
C GLY A 119 0.07 6.15 0.33
N GLU A 120 -0.05 6.48 -0.95
CA GLU A 120 -0.28 7.85 -1.41
C GLU A 120 -1.78 8.09 -1.64
N PHE A 121 -2.28 9.14 -1.00
CA PHE A 121 -3.61 9.68 -1.18
C PHE A 121 -3.53 10.98 -1.99
N VAL A 122 -4.52 11.20 -2.84
CA VAL A 122 -4.64 12.40 -3.65
C VAL A 122 -5.87 13.17 -3.19
N CYS A 123 -5.65 14.44 -2.83
CA CYS A 123 -6.70 15.43 -2.68
C CYS A 123 -6.97 16.05 -4.05
N TYR A 124 -8.21 16.00 -4.51
CA TYR A 124 -8.65 16.61 -5.77
C TYR A 124 -9.83 17.54 -5.47
N ILE A 125 -9.74 18.77 -5.96
CA ILE A 125 -10.80 19.77 -5.81
C ILE A 125 -11.11 20.34 -7.19
N ALA A 126 -12.39 20.33 -7.56
CA ALA A 126 -12.85 20.81 -8.85
C ALA A 126 -13.99 21.82 -8.74
N SER A 127 -13.85 22.90 -9.49
CA SER A 127 -14.90 23.83 -9.84
C SER A 127 -15.41 23.54 -11.25
N ASN A 128 -16.36 24.34 -11.74
CA ASN A 128 -16.83 24.27 -13.11
C ASN A 128 -15.79 24.73 -14.17
N LYS A 129 -14.71 25.41 -13.75
CA LYS A 129 -13.71 26.00 -14.66
C LYS A 129 -12.29 25.52 -14.42
N TRP A 130 -11.99 25.00 -13.23
CA TRP A 130 -10.64 24.67 -12.80
C TRP A 130 -10.65 23.45 -11.89
N TYR A 131 -9.54 22.72 -11.88
CA TYR A 131 -9.29 21.68 -10.90
C TYR A 131 -7.84 21.72 -10.47
N GLU A 132 -7.58 21.23 -9.27
CA GLU A 132 -6.23 21.03 -8.76
C GLU A 132 -6.13 19.72 -7.98
N LYS A 133 -4.93 19.15 -7.94
CA LYS A 133 -4.61 17.95 -7.13
C LYS A 133 -3.35 18.12 -6.30
N ALA A 134 -3.32 17.46 -5.14
CA ALA A 134 -2.14 17.37 -4.29
C ALA A 134 -2.00 15.97 -3.68
N HIS A 135 -0.75 15.56 -3.46
CA HIS A 135 -0.39 14.22 -3.04
C HIS A 135 0.03 14.22 -1.56
N VAL A 136 -0.49 13.28 -0.78
CA VAL A 136 -0.18 13.11 0.64
C VAL A 136 0.16 11.65 0.90
N VAL A 137 1.34 11.39 1.45
CA VAL A 137 1.79 10.02 1.74
C VAL A 137 1.53 9.70 3.20
N LEU A 138 0.84 8.58 3.46
CA LEU A 138 0.59 8.02 4.79
C LEU A 138 1.45 6.78 5.01
N ALA A 139 2.22 6.75 6.10
CA ALA A 139 2.87 5.54 6.59
C ALA A 139 2.24 5.11 7.91
N VAL A 140 1.85 3.83 7.99
CA VAL A 140 1.25 3.25 9.17
C VAL A 140 2.20 2.24 9.79
N SER A 141 2.51 2.43 11.06
CA SER A 141 3.29 1.48 11.86
C SER A 141 2.37 0.55 12.64
N GLY A 142 2.78 -0.71 12.79
CA GLY A 142 2.05 -1.69 13.60
C GLY A 142 2.03 -1.30 15.07
N ASP A 143 0.89 -1.52 15.73
CA ASP A 143 0.78 -1.40 17.18
C ASP A 143 1.54 -2.55 17.82
N SER A 144 2.80 -2.31 18.20
CA SER A 144 3.53 -3.23 19.05
C SER A 144 2.96 -3.09 20.46
N LYS A 145 1.79 -3.69 20.70
CA LYS A 145 1.36 -4.00 22.07
C LYS A 145 2.38 -4.96 22.63
N GLY A 146 3.42 -4.41 23.27
CA GLY A 146 4.42 -5.17 23.98
C GLY A 146 3.70 -6.10 24.93
N PHE A 147 4.01 -7.39 24.87
CA PHE A 147 3.44 -8.37 25.79
C PHE A 147 3.61 -7.84 27.21
N THR A 148 2.48 -7.62 27.89
CA THR A 148 2.53 -7.14 29.27
C THR A 148 3.19 -8.20 30.15
N VAL A 149 3.96 -7.80 31.16
CA VAL A 149 4.66 -8.72 32.07
C VAL A 149 3.71 -9.76 32.67
N THR A 150 2.44 -9.38 32.88
CA THR A 150 1.34 -10.26 33.28
C THR A 150 1.05 -11.37 32.28
N GLN A 151 1.03 -11.09 30.96
CA GLN A 151 0.84 -12.10 29.92
C GLN A 151 2.03 -13.05 29.80
N VAL A 152 3.26 -12.54 29.98
CA VAL A 152 4.46 -13.39 30.00
C VAL A 152 4.45 -14.31 31.22
N LEU A 153 4.11 -13.78 32.41
CA LEU A 153 4.06 -14.56 33.65
C LEU A 153 3.00 -15.68 33.59
N LEU A 154 1.85 -15.42 32.96
CA LEU A 154 0.77 -16.41 32.76
C LEU A 154 1.20 -17.60 31.90
N VAL A 155 2.15 -17.42 30.97
CA VAL A 155 2.65 -18.50 30.10
C VAL A 155 3.88 -19.18 30.72
N VAL A 156 4.77 -18.42 31.35
CA VAL A 156 6.03 -18.95 31.90
C VAL A 156 5.82 -19.76 33.17
N LEU A 157 4.92 -19.31 34.07
CA LEU A 157 4.62 -20.00 35.33
C LEU A 157 4.14 -21.46 35.14
N PRO A 158 3.12 -21.77 34.30
CA PRO A 158 2.68 -23.15 34.11
C PRO A 158 3.74 -24.02 33.42
N VAL A 159 4.51 -23.48 32.48
CA VAL A 159 5.60 -24.22 31.83
C VAL A 159 6.67 -24.61 32.85
N PHE A 160 7.03 -23.69 33.75
CA PHE A 160 7.99 -23.97 34.81
C PHE A 160 7.47 -25.01 35.82
N LEU A 161 6.19 -24.94 36.20
CA LEU A 161 5.55 -25.93 37.06
C LEU A 161 5.57 -27.33 36.42
N VAL A 162 5.29 -27.46 35.13
CA VAL A 162 5.38 -28.73 34.40
C VAL A 162 6.80 -29.30 34.42
N ILE A 163 7.81 -28.45 34.19
CA ILE A 163 9.23 -28.86 34.24
C ILE A 163 9.60 -29.40 35.63
N ILE A 164 9.18 -28.70 36.70
CA ILE A 164 9.41 -29.15 38.08
C ILE A 164 8.73 -30.51 38.32
N ILE A 165 7.47 -30.67 37.92
CA ILE A 165 6.73 -31.93 38.08
C ILE A 165 7.44 -33.06 37.34
N CYS A 166 7.85 -32.84 36.09
CA CYS A 166 8.61 -33.83 35.32
C CYS A 166 9.93 -34.21 36.00
N ALA A 167 10.67 -33.24 36.54
CA ALA A 167 11.91 -33.49 37.27
C ALA A 167 11.68 -34.29 38.55
N LEU A 168 10.64 -33.97 39.33
CA LEU A 168 10.27 -34.70 40.54
C LEU A 168 9.84 -36.14 40.21
N CYS A 169 9.03 -36.33 39.17
CA CYS A 169 8.65 -37.65 38.67
C CYS A 169 9.89 -38.48 38.29
N PHE A 170 10.85 -37.89 37.58
CA PHE A 170 12.09 -38.56 37.19
C PHE A 170 12.94 -38.98 38.41
N ILE A 171 13.05 -38.12 39.42
CA ILE A 171 13.77 -38.43 40.68
C ILE A 171 13.09 -39.57 41.43
N VAL A 172 11.75 -39.59 41.51
CA VAL A 172 11.00 -40.68 42.12
C VAL A 172 11.16 -41.98 41.34
N PHE A 173 11.16 -41.91 40.00
CA PHE A 173 11.39 -43.06 39.13
C PHE A 173 12.78 -43.69 39.33
N LYS A 174 13.80 -42.85 39.51
CA LYS A 174 15.16 -43.27 39.86
C LYS A 174 15.24 -43.90 41.25
N ARG A 175 14.50 -43.37 42.23
CA ARG A 175 14.47 -43.90 43.62
C ARG A 175 13.71 -45.22 43.76
N LYS A 176 12.72 -45.49 42.90
CA LYS A 176 11.90 -46.72 42.97
C LYS A 176 12.50 -47.96 42.31
N GLY A 177 13.70 -47.88 41.72
CA GLY A 177 14.47 -49.06 41.32
C GLY A 177 13.69 -50.09 40.49
N PHE A 178 12.86 -49.64 39.55
CA PHE A 178 12.03 -50.55 38.75
C PHE A 178 12.93 -51.28 37.73
N LYS A 179 13.11 -52.59 37.92
CA LYS A 179 13.73 -53.49 36.93
C LYS A 179 12.88 -53.45 35.65
N CYS A 180 13.44 -52.90 34.58
CA CYS A 180 12.86 -52.98 33.26
C CYS A 180 13.10 -54.40 32.71
N SER A 181 12.04 -55.20 32.57
CA SER A 181 12.07 -56.48 31.87
C SER A 181 12.36 -56.23 30.39
N SER A 182 13.33 -56.96 29.85
CA SER A 182 13.72 -56.86 28.44
C SER A 182 12.56 -57.29 27.53
N LEU A 183 12.33 -56.53 26.47
CA LEU A 183 11.64 -57.05 25.29
C LEU A 183 12.47 -56.75 24.04
N HIS A 184 13.07 -57.85 23.59
CA HIS A 184 13.51 -58.22 22.26
C HIS A 184 13.75 -57.14 21.19
N THR A 185 15.03 -57.09 20.81
CA THR A 185 15.59 -56.71 19.50
C THR A 185 14.73 -57.13 18.31
N SER A 186 14.49 -56.20 17.39
CA SER A 186 14.57 -56.51 15.96
C SER A 186 15.09 -55.30 15.18
N ARG A 187 16.32 -55.46 14.70
CA ARG A 187 17.04 -54.57 13.80
C ARG A 187 16.61 -54.93 12.37
N LYS A 188 16.01 -54.00 11.62
CA LYS A 188 15.97 -54.09 10.16
C LYS A 188 16.63 -52.86 9.55
N HIS A 189 17.80 -53.10 8.98
CA HIS A 189 18.41 -52.29 7.93
C HIS A 189 17.77 -52.67 6.60
N THR A 190 17.33 -51.68 5.84
CA THR A 190 17.19 -51.60 4.36
C THR A 190 16.70 -50.17 4.13
N GLY A 191 17.44 -49.28 3.48
CA GLY A 191 17.69 -49.32 2.04
C GLY A 191 16.98 -48.10 1.47
N ALA A 192 17.75 -47.20 0.86
CA ALA A 192 17.33 -45.89 0.40
C ALA A 192 16.16 -45.94 -0.61
N GLU A 193 15.31 -44.91 -0.60
CA GLU A 193 14.95 -44.20 -1.83
C GLU A 193 14.35 -42.82 -1.51
N ASN A 194 14.92 -41.82 -2.18
CA ASN A 194 14.49 -40.43 -2.15
C ASN A 194 13.22 -40.29 -3.00
N THR A 195 12.17 -39.66 -2.46
CA THR A 195 11.22 -38.91 -3.28
C THR A 195 10.66 -37.77 -2.45
N VAL A 196 11.23 -36.59 -2.64
CA VAL A 196 10.63 -35.31 -2.24
C VAL A 196 9.46 -35.07 -3.19
N GLN A 197 8.23 -35.26 -2.71
CA GLN A 197 7.07 -34.70 -3.37
C GLN A 197 6.86 -33.28 -2.85
N MET A 198 7.31 -32.30 -3.65
CA MET A 198 6.96 -30.89 -3.47
C MET A 198 5.60 -30.66 -4.12
N SER A 199 4.58 -30.60 -3.28
CA SER A 199 3.23 -30.20 -3.67
C SER A 199 3.25 -28.73 -4.08
N THR A 200 3.11 -28.46 -5.38
CA THR A 200 2.80 -27.13 -5.91
C THR A 200 1.37 -26.76 -5.48
N LYS A 201 1.26 -26.01 -4.37
CA LYS A 201 0.05 -25.24 -4.04
C LYS A 201 0.38 -23.77 -4.17
N GLN A 202 -0.44 -23.12 -4.97
CA GLN A 202 -0.41 -21.72 -5.34
C GLN A 202 -0.96 -20.88 -4.18
N THR A 203 -0.11 -20.07 -3.56
CA THR A 203 -0.51 -19.05 -2.57
C THR A 203 0.24 -17.77 -2.90
N ALA A 204 -0.38 -16.90 -3.69
CA ALA A 204 0.22 -15.66 -4.19
C ALA A 204 -0.02 -14.44 -3.26
N SER A 205 -0.29 -14.65 -1.97
CA SER A 205 -0.53 -13.57 -1.00
C SER A 205 0.57 -13.40 0.05
N ASP A 206 1.47 -14.37 0.20
CA ASP A 206 2.38 -14.44 1.35
C ASP A 206 3.83 -14.02 1.03
N GLU A 207 4.10 -13.62 -0.22
CA GLU A 207 5.47 -13.36 -0.70
C GLU A 207 5.91 -11.90 -0.67
N GLU A 208 5.01 -10.93 -0.54
CA GLU A 208 5.40 -9.50 -0.62
C GLU A 208 6.03 -8.99 0.69
N ASP A 209 5.58 -9.50 1.85
CA ASP A 209 6.21 -9.23 3.16
C ASP A 209 7.56 -9.95 3.32
N ASN A 210 7.68 -11.15 2.74
CA ASN A 210 8.93 -11.90 2.73
C ASN A 210 10.01 -11.21 1.88
N LEU A 211 9.64 -10.47 0.83
CA LEU A 211 10.61 -9.82 -0.06
C LEU A 211 11.37 -8.68 0.66
N LYS A 212 10.70 -7.90 1.52
CA LYS A 212 11.33 -6.80 2.25
C LYS A 212 12.23 -7.30 3.38
N ASP A 213 11.79 -8.29 4.14
CA ASP A 213 12.59 -8.93 5.19
C ASP A 213 13.79 -9.70 4.60
N TRP A 214 13.61 -10.34 3.45
CA TRP A 214 14.69 -11.02 2.73
C TRP A 214 15.73 -10.06 2.15
N LEU A 215 15.32 -8.89 1.62
CA LEU A 215 16.23 -7.86 1.11
C LEU A 215 17.00 -7.13 2.21
N LEU A 216 16.41 -6.97 3.40
CA LEU A 216 17.04 -6.31 4.55
C LEU A 216 17.98 -7.27 5.32
N GLY A 217 17.65 -8.56 5.37
CA GLY A 217 18.43 -9.57 6.09
C GLY A 217 19.69 -10.06 5.38
N LYS A 218 19.77 -9.96 4.03
CA LYS A 218 20.93 -10.40 3.25
C LYS A 218 21.54 -9.24 2.46
N ARG A 219 22.82 -8.95 2.69
CA ARG A 219 23.65 -8.01 1.91
C ARG A 219 23.95 -8.54 0.50
N PHE A 220 22.93 -8.76 -0.32
CA PHE A 220 23.13 -9.09 -1.72
C PHE A 220 23.59 -7.85 -2.49
N ARG A 221 24.69 -7.97 -3.23
CA ARG A 221 25.07 -6.98 -4.25
C ARG A 221 24.34 -7.37 -5.53
N ALA A 222 23.64 -6.41 -6.13
CA ALA A 222 23.01 -6.62 -7.43
C ALA A 222 24.10 -6.97 -8.45
N GLU A 223 23.92 -8.07 -9.16
CA GLU A 223 24.85 -8.50 -10.19
C GLU A 223 24.79 -7.58 -11.39
N HIS A 224 25.95 -7.43 -12.03
CA HIS A 224 26.08 -6.59 -13.20
C HIS A 224 25.70 -7.40 -14.45
N ILE A 225 24.43 -7.26 -14.85
CA ILE A 225 23.88 -7.90 -16.05
C ILE A 225 23.93 -6.91 -17.21
N THR A 226 24.40 -7.37 -18.37
CA THR A 226 24.37 -6.64 -19.64
C THR A 226 23.52 -7.41 -20.64
N MET A 227 22.67 -6.72 -21.37
CA MET A 227 21.83 -7.31 -22.41
C MET A 227 22.63 -7.57 -23.69
N ASP A 228 22.41 -8.73 -24.29
CA ASP A 228 22.96 -9.10 -25.58
C ASP A 228 22.12 -8.46 -26.70
N LYS A 229 22.78 -7.65 -27.51
CA LYS A 229 22.16 -6.91 -28.61
C LYS A 229 21.73 -7.84 -29.75
N GLU A 230 22.42 -8.96 -29.96
CA GLU A 230 22.13 -9.88 -31.07
C GLU A 230 20.85 -10.68 -30.82
N THR A 231 20.44 -10.82 -29.56
CA THR A 231 19.20 -11.51 -29.15
C THR A 231 17.99 -10.58 -29.06
N ALA A 232 18.16 -9.28 -29.28
CA ALA A 232 17.08 -8.31 -29.14
C ALA A 232 16.09 -8.40 -30.31
N SER A 233 14.79 -8.48 -29.99
CA SER A 233 13.73 -8.38 -31.00
C SER A 233 13.80 -7.04 -31.76
N THR A 234 13.33 -7.02 -33.01
CA THR A 234 13.40 -5.85 -33.92
C THR A 234 12.80 -4.55 -33.38
N ALA A 235 11.80 -4.63 -32.49
CA ALA A 235 11.16 -3.46 -31.87
C ALA A 235 11.88 -2.93 -30.61
N ILE A 236 12.97 -3.59 -30.20
CA ILE A 236 13.77 -3.28 -29.02
C ILE A 236 15.17 -2.83 -29.45
N SER A 237 15.63 -1.71 -28.90
CA SER A 237 17.03 -1.29 -29.00
C SER A 237 17.75 -1.45 -27.67
N VAL A 238 18.91 -2.09 -27.71
CA VAL A 238 19.83 -2.13 -26.58
C VAL A 238 20.88 -1.03 -26.77
N THR A 239 21.08 -0.20 -25.74
CA THR A 239 22.13 0.83 -25.74
C THR A 239 23.53 0.23 -25.93
N HIS A 240 24.49 1.02 -26.41
CA HIS A 240 25.88 0.58 -26.65
C HIS A 240 26.53 -0.13 -25.46
N HIS A 241 26.15 0.22 -24.22
CA HIS A 241 26.69 -0.40 -23.00
C HIS A 241 25.88 -1.58 -22.46
N GLY A 242 24.83 -2.04 -23.15
CA GLY A 242 24.02 -3.19 -22.74
C GLY A 242 23.16 -2.98 -21.49
N LYS A 243 23.14 -1.77 -20.91
CA LYS A 243 22.50 -1.48 -19.61
C LYS A 243 21.06 -1.00 -19.70
N ARG A 244 20.65 -0.57 -20.89
CA ARG A 244 19.33 0.00 -21.13
C ARG A 244 18.74 -0.56 -22.39
N VAL A 245 17.43 -0.76 -22.31
CA VAL A 245 16.57 -1.26 -23.36
C VAL A 245 15.57 -0.15 -23.64
N ASN A 246 15.46 0.29 -24.90
CA ASN A 246 14.46 1.27 -25.31
C ASN A 246 13.58 0.67 -26.40
N TYR A 247 12.27 0.88 -26.29
CA TYR A 247 11.33 0.54 -27.34
C TYR A 247 11.45 1.56 -28.48
N ILE A 248 11.63 1.07 -29.72
CA ILE A 248 11.92 1.93 -30.89
C ILE A 248 10.81 1.94 -31.96
N LYS A 249 9.64 1.35 -31.67
CA LYS A 249 8.35 1.41 -32.42
C LYS A 249 8.08 0.25 -33.39
N ALA A 250 6.80 -0.12 -33.49
CA ALA A 250 6.19 -0.63 -34.73
C ALA A 250 5.03 0.32 -35.12
N LYS A 251 4.99 0.77 -36.37
CA LYS A 251 3.97 1.71 -36.88
C LYS A 251 2.90 1.02 -37.74
N ASP A 252 3.05 -0.25 -38.11
CA ASP A 252 2.08 -1.00 -38.93
C ASP A 252 2.35 -2.51 -38.91
N THR A 253 2.18 -3.18 -37.76
CA THR A 253 2.18 -4.66 -37.75
C THR A 253 1.09 -5.17 -36.83
N VAL A 254 0.05 -5.74 -37.43
CA VAL A 254 -0.86 -6.67 -36.76
C VAL A 254 -0.05 -7.95 -36.53
N ASP A 255 0.68 -7.98 -35.42
CA ASP A 255 1.17 -9.26 -34.90
C ASP A 255 1.35 -9.17 -33.39
N HIS A 256 0.83 -10.16 -32.66
CA HIS A 256 0.95 -10.28 -31.21
C HIS A 256 2.32 -10.85 -30.83
N GLN A 257 3.39 -10.25 -31.34
CA GLN A 257 4.73 -10.77 -31.15
C GLN A 257 5.32 -10.33 -29.80
N SER A 258 5.77 -11.30 -29.01
CA SER A 258 6.40 -11.05 -27.71
C SER A 258 7.82 -10.52 -27.89
N TYR A 259 8.03 -9.24 -27.57
CA TYR A 259 9.36 -8.62 -27.64
C TYR A 259 10.23 -9.07 -26.46
N HIS A 260 11.46 -9.50 -26.74
CA HIS A 260 12.40 -10.00 -25.74
C HIS A 260 13.85 -9.62 -26.06
N VAL A 261 14.70 -9.75 -25.05
CA VAL A 261 16.16 -9.61 -25.13
C VAL A 261 16.79 -10.46 -24.02
N LEU A 262 17.89 -11.14 -24.33
CA LEU A 262 18.60 -12.01 -23.38
C LEU A 262 19.78 -11.28 -22.74
N GLY A 263 20.21 -11.77 -21.58
CA GLY A 263 21.45 -11.34 -20.95
C GLY A 263 22.67 -12.00 -21.62
N ASN A 264 23.77 -11.27 -21.70
CA ASN A 264 25.04 -11.74 -22.29
C ASN A 264 25.78 -12.78 -21.41
N LYS A 265 25.39 -12.91 -20.14
CA LYS A 265 26.01 -13.84 -19.20
C LYS A 265 24.95 -14.83 -18.71
N GLY A 266 25.25 -16.11 -18.87
CA GLY A 266 24.51 -17.20 -18.22
C GLY A 266 24.96 -17.41 -16.77
N PHE A 267 24.19 -18.22 -16.06
CA PHE A 267 24.49 -18.63 -14.70
C PHE A 267 24.36 -20.16 -14.61
N ASP A 268 25.37 -20.83 -14.03
CA ASP A 268 25.39 -22.29 -13.94
C ASP A 268 24.75 -22.84 -12.65
N SER A 269 24.85 -22.08 -11.56
CA SER A 269 24.22 -22.38 -10.25
C SER A 269 24.31 -21.17 -9.32
N GLY A 270 23.39 -21.08 -8.35
CA GLY A 270 23.44 -20.05 -7.29
C GLY A 270 22.13 -19.28 -7.09
N GLN A 271 22.18 -18.31 -6.17
CA GLN A 271 21.13 -17.31 -5.99
C GLN A 271 21.64 -15.98 -6.52
N HIS A 272 20.98 -15.48 -7.56
CA HIS A 272 21.38 -14.25 -8.25
C HIS A 272 20.34 -13.16 -7.98
N TYR A 273 20.82 -11.93 -7.82
CA TYR A 273 19.96 -10.77 -7.53
C TYR A 273 20.24 -9.65 -8.51
N TRP A 274 19.18 -9.07 -9.09
CA TRP A 274 19.27 -7.96 -10.04
C TRP A 274 18.18 -6.92 -9.77
N LYS A 275 18.46 -5.68 -10.17
CA LYS A 275 17.54 -4.55 -10.04
C LYS A 275 17.22 -4.01 -11.43
N VAL A 276 15.93 -3.83 -11.71
CA VAL A 276 15.46 -3.24 -12.96
C VAL A 276 14.75 -1.94 -12.63
N LYS A 277 15.13 -0.87 -13.32
CA LYS A 277 14.42 0.40 -13.26
C LYS A 277 13.63 0.54 -14.56
N VAL A 278 12.31 0.58 -14.45
CA VAL A 278 11.41 0.86 -15.57
C VAL A 278 11.11 2.36 -15.56
N ASN A 279 11.42 3.05 -16.65
CA ASN A 279 11.11 4.46 -16.77
C ASN A 279 9.65 4.63 -17.18
N GLU A 280 8.91 5.42 -16.40
CA GLU A 280 7.52 5.77 -16.68
C GLU A 280 7.48 6.90 -17.70
N TYR A 281 6.85 6.68 -18.85
CA TYR A 281 6.62 7.72 -19.86
C TYR A 281 5.20 8.26 -19.71
N ALA A 282 5.07 9.58 -19.75
CA ALA A 282 3.81 10.30 -19.60
C ALA A 282 2.71 9.72 -20.51
N ASN A 283 1.58 9.36 -19.89
CA ASN A 283 0.30 9.07 -20.54
C ASN A 283 0.24 7.89 -21.54
N LYS A 284 0.91 6.76 -21.26
CA LYS A 284 0.61 5.50 -21.97
C LYS A 284 0.46 4.35 -21.00
N GLU A 285 -0.58 3.54 -21.22
CA GLU A 285 -0.90 2.33 -20.45
C GLU A 285 0.35 1.47 -20.24
N LYS A 286 0.52 0.96 -19.01
CA LYS A 286 1.63 0.06 -18.68
C LYS A 286 1.56 -1.18 -19.58
N LEU A 287 2.55 -1.34 -20.44
CA LEU A 287 2.84 -2.62 -21.09
C LEU A 287 3.39 -3.57 -20.02
N ALA A 288 2.70 -4.67 -19.77
CA ALA A 288 3.19 -5.71 -18.88
C ALA A 288 4.58 -6.19 -19.34
N TRP A 289 5.50 -6.39 -18.40
CA TRP A 289 6.83 -6.92 -18.67
C TRP A 289 7.07 -8.13 -17.79
N TYR A 290 7.74 -9.13 -18.35
CA TYR A 290 8.11 -10.35 -17.66
C TYR A 290 9.63 -10.42 -17.54
N LEU A 291 10.09 -10.96 -16.42
CA LEU A 291 11.50 -11.18 -16.15
C LEU A 291 11.67 -12.61 -15.65
N GLY A 292 12.66 -13.31 -16.18
CA GLY A 292 12.85 -14.72 -15.87
C GLY A 292 14.21 -15.21 -16.33
N VAL A 293 14.45 -16.49 -16.09
CA VAL A 293 15.66 -17.19 -16.51
C VAL A 293 15.27 -18.16 -17.61
N THR A 294 16.08 -18.24 -18.66
CA THR A 294 15.87 -19.17 -19.78
C THR A 294 17.10 -20.07 -19.94
N ARG A 295 16.91 -21.26 -20.50
CA ARG A 295 18.03 -22.16 -20.83
C ARG A 295 18.70 -21.67 -22.12
N GLU A 296 20.00 -21.90 -22.27
CA GLU A 296 20.79 -21.47 -23.43
C GLU A 296 20.21 -21.93 -24.78
N ASN A 297 19.53 -23.08 -24.81
CA ASN A 297 18.91 -23.65 -26.01
C ASN A 297 17.40 -23.37 -26.14
N ALA A 298 16.83 -22.52 -25.28
CA ALA A 298 15.42 -22.19 -25.34
C ALA A 298 15.16 -21.25 -26.52
N LYS A 299 14.52 -21.77 -27.56
CA LYS A 299 13.93 -20.94 -28.62
C LYS A 299 12.59 -20.41 -28.11
N CYS A 300 12.37 -19.11 -28.17
CA CYS A 300 11.06 -18.53 -27.91
C CYS A 300 10.06 -19.14 -28.90
N PRO A 301 8.94 -19.74 -28.43
CA PRO A 301 7.91 -20.19 -29.33
C PRO A 301 7.29 -18.95 -29.99
N LEU A 302 7.15 -19.01 -31.32
CA LEU A 302 6.55 -18.01 -32.23
C LEU A 302 7.56 -17.02 -32.87
N THR A 303 8.26 -17.52 -33.89
CA THR A 303 8.64 -16.75 -35.10
C THR A 303 7.43 -16.57 -36.00
#